data_AF-A0A7J8DZ81-F1
#
_entry.id   AF-A0A7J8DZ81-F1
#
_cell.length_a   1.000
_cell.length_b   1.000
_cell.length_c   1.000
_cell.angle_alpha   90.00
_cell.angle_beta   90.00
_cell.angle_gamma   90.00
#
_symmetry.space_group_name_H-M   'P 1'
#
loop_
_entity.id
_entity.type
_entity.pdbx_description
1 polymer ?
#
loop_
_entity_poly.entity_id
_entity_poly.type
_entity_poly.pdbx_seq_one_letter_code
_entity_poly.pdbx_strand_id
1 'polypeptide(L)'
;MAPHPSRDFVVLRTWKTDLPKGMCALLSLSVDHEEAPLMGGVRAIVMDSQYLIEPCGSGKSRLTHICRVDLKGHSPEWYNKGFGHLCAAEVAKIRNSFQPLIAEGPETKI
;
A
#
# COMPACT_ATOMS: atom_id res chain seq x y z
N MET A 1 10.80 3.65 14.35
CA MET A 1 11.11 4.93 15.06
C MET A 1 11.10 4.68 16.56
N ALA A 2 11.54 5.67 17.38
CA ALA A 2 11.64 5.64 18.86
C ALA A 2 10.56 4.77 19.51
N PRO A 3 10.84 4.05 20.61
CA PRO A 3 10.32 2.70 20.84
C PRO A 3 8.78 2.64 20.86
N HIS A 4 8.19 2.42 19.70
CA HIS A 4 6.77 2.10 19.56
C HIS A 4 6.66 0.58 19.36
N PRO A 5 5.62 -0.06 19.91
CA PRO A 5 5.38 -1.48 19.67
C PRO A 5 5.14 -1.74 18.17
N SER A 6 5.38 -2.97 17.73
CA SER A 6 5.06 -3.38 16.36
C SER A 6 3.56 -3.24 16.08
N ARG A 7 3.22 -3.07 14.80
CA ARG A 7 1.83 -3.01 14.33
C ARG A 7 1.48 -4.32 13.67
N ASP A 8 0.42 -4.95 14.16
CA ASP A 8 -0.16 -6.16 13.61
C ASP A 8 -1.33 -5.80 12.69
N PHE A 9 -1.44 -6.48 11.55
CA PHE A 9 -2.45 -6.24 10.53
C PHE A 9 -3.07 -7.55 10.08
N VAL A 10 -4.37 -7.70 10.34
CA VAL A 10 -5.19 -8.76 9.75
C VAL A 10 -6.17 -8.07 8.81
N VAL A 11 -6.04 -8.36 7.52
CA VAL A 11 -6.82 -7.71 6.46
C VAL A 11 -7.39 -8.73 5.50
N LEU A 12 -8.65 -8.54 5.13
CA LEU A 12 -9.19 -9.12 3.92
C LEU A 12 -8.68 -8.28 2.75
N ARG A 13 -8.21 -8.94 1.70
CA ARG A 13 -7.74 -8.29 0.50
C ARG A 13 -8.30 -8.95 -0.75
N THR A 14 -8.59 -8.14 -1.75
CA THR A 14 -9.05 -8.59 -3.06
C THR A 14 -8.41 -7.74 -4.14
N TRP A 15 -8.17 -8.31 -5.31
CA TRP A 15 -7.60 -7.59 -6.44
C TRP A 15 -8.38 -7.88 -7.71
N LYS A 16 -8.32 -6.92 -8.64
CA LYS A 16 -8.80 -7.09 -10.00
C LYS A 16 -7.76 -6.61 -11.00
N THR A 17 -7.58 -7.42 -12.02
CA THR A 17 -6.84 -7.07 -13.24
C THR A 17 -7.83 -6.73 -14.35
N ASP A 18 -7.32 -6.22 -15.47
CA ASP A 18 -8.09 -6.04 -16.71
C ASP A 18 -9.32 -5.14 -16.54
N LEU A 19 -9.22 -4.16 -15.64
CA LEU A 19 -10.23 -3.11 -15.49
C LEU A 19 -10.20 -2.18 -16.72
N PRO A 20 -11.26 -1.38 -16.93
CA PRO A 20 -11.31 -0.43 -18.05
C PRO A 20 -10.02 0.37 -18.17
N LYS A 21 -9.55 0.54 -19.42
CA LYS A 21 -8.27 1.20 -19.75
C LYS A 21 -7.02 0.47 -19.24
N GLY A 22 -7.11 -0.84 -19.01
CA GLY A 22 -5.97 -1.69 -18.61
C GLY A 22 -5.52 -1.46 -17.17
N MET A 23 -6.43 -0.96 -16.31
CA MET A 23 -6.13 -0.70 -14.91
C MET A 23 -6.08 -1.99 -14.09
N CYS A 24 -5.37 -1.94 -12.97
CA CYS A 24 -5.44 -2.93 -11.91
C CYS A 24 -5.76 -2.26 -10.58
N ALA A 25 -6.42 -2.99 -9.68
CA ALA A 25 -6.74 -2.51 -8.34
C ALA A 25 -6.48 -3.60 -7.29
N LEU A 26 -6.01 -3.19 -6.11
CA LEU A 26 -5.94 -4.02 -4.91
C LEU A 26 -6.61 -3.24 -3.77
N LEU A 27 -7.63 -3.85 -3.17
CA LEU A 27 -8.35 -3.29 -2.04
C LEU A 27 -8.09 -4.13 -0.80
N SER A 28 -7.96 -3.48 0.35
CA SER A 28 -7.84 -4.15 1.64
C SER A 28 -8.56 -3.40 2.76
N LEU A 29 -9.11 -4.16 3.70
CA LEU A 29 -9.78 -3.68 4.90
C LEU A 29 -9.54 -4.65 6.05
N SER A 30 -9.48 -4.13 7.28
CA SER A 30 -9.26 -4.96 8.46
C SER A 30 -10.45 -5.87 8.76
N VAL A 31 -10.14 -7.11 9.13
CA VAL A 31 -11.12 -8.13 9.56
C VAL A 31 -10.60 -8.85 10.79
N ASP A 32 -11.52 -9.46 11.54
CA ASP A 32 -11.18 -10.39 12.60
C ASP A 32 -11.24 -11.83 12.07
N HIS A 33 -10.32 -12.68 12.52
CA HIS A 33 -10.25 -14.08 12.14
C HIS A 33 -9.73 -14.91 13.33
N GLU A 34 -10.39 -16.00 13.66
CA GLU A 34 -10.10 -16.81 14.86
C GLU A 34 -8.66 -17.37 14.85
N GLU A 35 -8.18 -17.80 13.69
CA GLU A 35 -6.82 -18.30 13.50
C GLU A 35 -5.75 -17.20 13.40
N ALA A 36 -6.14 -15.93 13.54
CA ALA A 36 -5.23 -14.78 13.50
C ALA A 36 -5.28 -13.97 14.82
N PRO A 37 -4.90 -14.58 15.95
CA PRO A 37 -4.78 -13.86 17.21
C PRO A 37 -3.72 -12.74 17.09
N LEU A 38 -3.73 -11.81 18.04
CA LEU A 38 -2.79 -10.68 18.05
C LEU A 38 -1.34 -11.18 18.00
N MET A 39 -0.60 -10.80 16.96
CA MET A 39 0.82 -11.11 16.84
C MET A 39 1.66 -9.88 17.19
N GLY A 40 2.31 -9.91 18.35
CA GLY A 40 3.23 -8.85 18.78
C GLY A 40 2.53 -7.71 19.51
N GLY A 41 2.69 -6.48 19.00
CA GLY A 41 2.31 -5.25 19.69
C GLY A 41 0.83 -4.90 19.60
N VAL A 42 0.47 -4.03 18.66
CA VAL A 42 -0.87 -3.43 18.60
C VAL A 42 -1.54 -3.74 17.26
N ARG A 43 -2.78 -4.24 17.29
CA ARG A 43 -3.61 -4.46 16.10
C ARG A 43 -4.07 -3.12 15.52
N ALA A 44 -3.51 -2.76 14.37
CA ALA A 44 -3.93 -1.61 13.59
C ALA A 44 -5.25 -1.91 12.85
N ILE A 45 -5.98 -0.85 12.47
CA ILE A 45 -7.24 -0.93 11.74
C ILE A 45 -7.07 -0.22 10.40
N VAL A 46 -7.15 -0.98 9.32
CA VAL A 46 -7.26 -0.48 7.96
C VAL A 46 -8.74 -0.27 7.66
N MET A 47 -9.19 0.98 7.75
CA MET A 47 -10.56 1.35 7.39
C MET A 47 -10.74 1.37 5.88
N ASP A 48 -9.71 1.85 5.16
CA ASP A 48 -9.68 1.89 3.71
C ASP A 48 -8.21 1.75 3.25
N SER A 49 -7.96 0.95 2.22
CA SER A 49 -6.68 0.89 1.54
C SER A 49 -6.89 0.38 0.12
N GLN A 50 -6.63 1.25 -0.85
CA GLN A 50 -6.84 0.99 -2.26
C GLN A 50 -5.59 1.37 -3.03
N TYR A 51 -4.97 0.39 -3.67
CA TYR A 51 -3.92 0.60 -4.65
C TYR A 51 -4.56 0.59 -6.04
N LEU A 52 -4.45 1.71 -6.74
CA LEU A 52 -4.87 1.87 -8.13
C LEU A 52 -3.62 1.93 -9.01
N ILE A 53 -3.57 1.07 -10.01
CA ILE A 53 -2.43 0.93 -10.92
C ILE A 53 -2.96 1.21 -12.32
N GLU A 54 -2.56 2.34 -12.89
CA GLU A 54 -3.01 2.80 -14.20
C GLU A 54 -1.84 2.82 -15.18
N PRO A 55 -2.02 2.37 -16.44
CA PRO A 55 -1.00 2.55 -17.47
C PRO A 55 -0.69 4.04 -17.69
N CYS A 56 0.59 4.41 -17.80
CA CYS A 56 0.99 5.81 -18.05
C CYS A 56 2.00 5.99 -19.21
N GLY A 57 2.10 4.99 -20.10
CA GLY A 57 2.95 5.03 -21.30
C GLY A 57 4.34 4.43 -21.09
N SER A 58 5.04 4.11 -22.19
CA SER A 58 6.42 3.54 -22.19
C SER A 58 6.61 2.36 -21.23
N GLY A 59 5.63 1.45 -21.16
CA GLY A 59 5.68 0.28 -20.26
C GLY A 59 5.64 0.61 -18.76
N LYS A 60 5.29 1.84 -18.38
CA LYS A 60 5.23 2.30 -16.99
C LYS A 60 3.79 2.36 -16.48
N SER A 61 3.66 2.34 -15.16
CA SER A 61 2.39 2.51 -14.46
C SER A 61 2.45 3.70 -13.50
N ARG A 62 1.32 4.39 -13.38
CA ARG A 62 1.03 5.30 -12.26
C ARG A 62 0.44 4.47 -11.13
N LEU A 63 1.09 4.51 -9.97
CA LEU A 63 0.59 3.90 -8.75
C LEU A 63 0.01 4.99 -7.83
N THR A 64 -1.25 4.84 -7.48
CA THR A 64 -1.95 5.69 -6.50
C THR A 64 -2.39 4.82 -5.32
N HIS A 65 -1.93 5.15 -4.11
CA HIS A 65 -2.40 4.50 -2.89
C HIS A 65 -3.28 5.48 -2.11
N ILE A 66 -4.54 5.13 -1.94
CA ILE A 66 -5.51 5.86 -1.12
C ILE A 66 -5.73 5.01 0.13
N CYS A 67 -5.48 5.55 1.31
CA CYS A 67 -5.67 4.78 2.53
C CYS A 67 -6.10 5.63 3.73
N ARG A 68 -6.75 4.96 4.66
CA ARG A 68 -7.13 5.45 5.98
C ARG A 68 -6.86 4.35 7.00
N VAL A 69 -5.85 4.56 7.83
CA VAL A 69 -5.38 3.55 8.79
C VAL A 69 -5.29 4.16 10.18
N ASP A 70 -5.85 3.49 11.17
CA ASP A 70 -5.58 3.75 12.57
C ASP A 70 -4.54 2.76 13.09
N LEU A 71 -3.31 3.24 13.26
CA LEU A 71 -2.19 2.50 13.84
C LEU A 71 -2.30 2.33 15.37
N LYS A 72 -3.21 3.08 16.01
CA LYS A 72 -3.43 3.20 17.45
C LYS A 72 -2.20 3.67 18.24
N GLY A 73 -2.45 4.48 19.27
CA GLY A 73 -1.39 4.98 20.16
C GLY A 73 -0.52 6.11 19.58
N HIS A 74 -0.98 6.78 18.52
CA HIS A 74 -0.42 8.04 18.04
C HIS A 74 -1.40 9.19 18.32
N SER A 75 -0.86 10.39 18.51
CA SER A 75 -1.69 11.59 18.65
C SER A 75 -2.30 12.01 17.31
N PRO A 76 -3.45 12.73 17.32
CA PRO A 76 -4.01 13.32 16.09
C PRO A 76 -3.00 14.20 15.34
N GLU A 77 -2.17 14.94 16.07
CA GLU A 77 -1.12 15.79 15.49
C GLU A 77 -0.07 14.98 14.72
N TRP A 78 0.29 13.79 15.23
CA TRP A 78 1.20 12.89 14.52
C TRP A 78 0.57 12.38 13.22
N TYR A 79 -0.73 12.05 13.22
CA TYR A 79 -1.42 11.67 11.99
C TYR A 79 -1.43 12.81 10.97
N ASN A 80 -1.74 14.03 11.41
CA ASN A 80 -1.82 15.21 10.56
C ASN A 80 -0.47 15.56 9.90
N LYS A 81 0.64 15.40 10.63
CA LYS A 81 1.97 15.83 10.18
C LYS A 81 2.87 14.71 9.67
N GLY A 82 2.70 13.49 10.18
CA GLY A 82 3.63 12.39 9.98
C GLY A 82 3.10 11.29 9.07
N PHE A 83 1.83 10.91 9.21
CA PHE A 83 1.29 9.73 8.53
C PHE A 83 1.34 9.86 6.99
N GLY A 84 1.04 11.03 6.45
CA GLY A 84 1.12 11.29 5.00
C GLY A 84 2.53 11.07 4.42
N HIS A 85 3.58 11.40 5.17
CA HIS A 85 4.95 11.13 4.73
C HIS A 85 5.27 9.63 4.71
N LEU A 86 4.67 8.84 5.61
CA LEU A 86 4.81 7.38 5.58
C LEU A 86 4.13 6.77 4.35
N CYS A 87 2.91 7.21 4.02
CA CYS A 87 2.22 6.77 2.80
C CYS A 87 3.05 7.08 1.54
N ALA A 88 3.58 8.31 1.45
CA ALA A 88 4.44 8.71 0.34
C ALA A 88 5.74 7.88 0.26
N ALA A 89 6.36 7.59 1.41
CA ALA A 89 7.56 6.77 1.48
C ALA A 89 7.29 5.31 1.07
N GLU A 90 6.12 4.75 1.39
CA GLU A 90 5.71 3.41 0.97
C GLU A 90 5.61 3.29 -0.56
N VAL A 91 4.83 4.17 -1.21
CA VAL A 91 4.73 4.16 -2.69
C VAL A 91 6.06 4.48 -3.37
N ALA A 92 6.91 5.32 -2.77
CA ALA A 92 8.26 5.57 -3.29
C ALA A 92 9.15 4.33 -3.19
N LYS A 93 9.05 3.53 -2.12
CA LYS A 93 9.77 2.25 -1.99
C LYS A 93 9.31 1.24 -3.04
N ILE A 94 8.01 1.15 -3.31
CA ILE A 94 7.48 0.29 -4.38
C ILE A 94 8.09 0.71 -5.72
N ARG A 95 8.06 2.01 -6.05
CA ARG A 95 8.72 2.51 -7.28
C ARG A 95 10.21 2.12 -7.33
N ASN A 96 10.92 2.30 -6.22
CA ASN A 96 12.36 2.06 -6.15
C ASN A 96 12.72 0.56 -6.21
N SER A 97 11.80 -0.36 -5.88
CA SER A 97 12.06 -1.81 -6.01
C SER A 97 12.15 -2.27 -7.48
N PHE A 98 11.74 -1.44 -8.43
CA PHE A 98 11.87 -1.67 -9.88
C PHE A 98 13.08 -0.92 -10.48
N GLN A 99 14.05 -0.47 -9.68
CA GLN A 99 15.31 0.06 -10.24
C GLN A 99 15.94 -0.97 -11.17
N PRO A 100 16.41 -0.55 -12.37
CA PRO A 100 16.73 -1.49 -13.43
C PRO A 100 18.00 -2.28 -13.09
N LEU A 101 17.86 -3.59 -12.91
CA LEU A 101 18.85 -4.51 -13.46
C LEU A 101 18.68 -4.45 -14.98
N ILE A 102 19.24 -3.41 -15.62
CA ILE A 102 19.41 -3.25 -17.08
C ILE A 102 18.21 -3.77 -17.89
N ALA A 103 17.16 -2.96 -18.07
CA ALA A 103 16.09 -3.30 -19.01
C ALA A 103 16.44 -2.85 -20.43
N GLU A 104 17.37 -3.55 -21.09
CA GLU A 104 17.56 -3.51 -22.56
C GLU A 104 16.55 -4.44 -23.27
N GLY A 105 15.28 -4.36 -22.89
CA GLY A 105 14.21 -5.06 -23.59
C GLY A 105 13.64 -4.16 -24.69
N PRO A 106 13.41 -4.65 -25.93
CA PRO A 106 12.80 -3.82 -26.96
C PRO A 106 11.40 -3.44 -26.49
N GLU A 107 11.13 -2.15 -26.43
CA GLU A 107 9.77 -1.64 -26.21
C GLU A 107 8.86 -2.28 -27.27
N THR A 108 7.96 -3.17 -26.86
CA THR A 108 6.91 -3.66 -27.74
C THR A 108 6.02 -2.48 -28.11
N LYS A 109 6.24 -1.96 -29.31
CA LYS A 109 5.28 -1.12 -30.02
C LYS A 109 4.11 -2.01 -30.39
N ILE A 110 2.97 -1.80 -29.73
CA ILE A 110 1.66 -2.22 -30.25
C ILE A 110 1.12 -1.07 -31.08
#